data_AF-A0A4P1KB24-F1
#
_entry.id   AF-A0A4P1KB24-F1
#
_cell.length_a   1.000
_cell.length_b   1.000
_cell.length_c   1.000
_cell.angle_alpha   90.00
_cell.angle_beta   90.00
_cell.angle_gamma   90.00
#
_symmetry.space_group_name_H-M   'P 1'
#
loop_
_entity.id
_entity.type
_entity.pdbx_description
1 polymer ?
#
loop_
_entity_poly.entity_id
_entity_poly.type
_entity_poly.pdbx_seq_one_letter_code
_entity_poly.pdbx_strand_id
1 'polypeptide(L)' 'MAAGIDPDAIPASERSRIDFDDPHKGAKAWRDIWSAGQGVGAIRTVRPARQVVNDLIDSLNAHRMRRAAA' A
#
# COMPACT_ATOMS: atom_id res chain seq x y z
N MET A 1 -23.39 18.06 -9.49
CA MET A 1 -22.19 18.04 -8.63
C MET A 1 -21.00 18.39 -9.51
N ALA A 2 -20.57 19.65 -9.50
CA ALA A 2 -19.33 20.06 -10.15
C ALA A 2 -18.24 20.03 -9.06
N ALA A 3 -17.39 19.02 -9.09
CA ALA A 3 -16.26 18.91 -8.16
C ALA A 3 -15.04 19.64 -8.76
N GLY A 4 -15.20 20.94 -9.04
CA GLY A 4 -14.15 21.78 -9.61
C GLY A 4 -14.06 23.11 -8.87
N ILE A 5 -12.86 23.46 -8.44
CA ILE A 5 -12.56 24.81 -7.94
C ILE A 5 -12.33 25.68 -9.18
N ASP A 6 -13.07 26.78 -9.31
CA ASP A 6 -12.83 27.80 -10.33
C ASP A 6 -11.52 28.54 -9.98
N PRO A 7 -10.48 28.44 -10.82
CA PRO A 7 -9.17 29.02 -10.53
C PRO A 7 -9.19 30.54 -10.37
N ASP A 8 -10.17 31.23 -10.97
CA ASP A 8 -10.31 32.68 -10.91
C ASP A 8 -11.09 33.14 -9.65
N ALA A 9 -11.81 32.22 -9.01
CA ALA A 9 -12.57 32.46 -7.79
C ALA A 9 -11.81 32.10 -6.50
N ILE A 10 -10.55 31.66 -6.59
CA ILE A 10 -9.75 31.31 -5.41
C ILE A 10 -9.29 32.59 -4.69
N PRO A 11 -9.71 32.82 -3.42
CA PRO A 11 -9.23 33.95 -2.64
C PRO A 11 -7.70 33.94 -2.59
N ALA A 12 -7.05 35.11 -2.70
CA ALA A 12 -5.58 35.19 -2.69
C ALA A 12 -4.95 34.56 -1.43
N SER A 13 -5.69 34.58 -0.31
CA SER A 13 -5.33 33.94 0.97
C SER A 13 -5.39 32.41 0.96
N GLU A 14 -6.08 31.79 0.01
CA GLU A 14 -6.18 30.34 -0.13
C GLU A 14 -5.13 29.78 -1.11
N ARG A 15 -4.70 30.58 -2.10
CA ARG A 15 -3.59 30.22 -3.00
C ARG A 15 -2.28 29.99 -2.26
N SER A 16 -2.04 30.72 -1.17
CA SER A 16 -0.85 30.59 -0.33
C SER A 16 -0.95 29.47 0.72
N ARG A 17 -2.09 28.77 0.82
CA ARG A 17 -2.32 27.71 1.82
C ARG A 17 -1.91 26.32 1.34
N ILE A 18 -1.60 26.16 0.06
CA ILE A 18 -1.10 24.90 -0.48
C ILE A 18 0.42 24.92 -0.42
N ASP A 19 0.95 24.25 0.60
CA ASP A 19 2.37 23.99 0.74
C ASP A 19 2.76 22.87 -0.23
N PHE A 20 3.36 23.26 -1.36
CA PHE A 20 3.96 22.35 -2.34
C PHE A 20 5.44 22.05 -2.06
N ASP A 21 6.06 22.78 -1.13
CA ASP A 21 7.48 22.63 -0.80
C ASP A 21 7.70 21.35 0.02
N ASP A 22 6.69 20.89 0.77
CA ASP A 22 6.84 19.73 1.63
C ASP A 22 5.59 18.81 1.74
N PRO A 23 5.22 18.10 0.65
CA PRO A 23 4.07 17.18 0.65
C PRO A 23 4.21 16.02 1.65
N HIS A 24 5.42 15.80 2.18
CA HIS A 24 5.72 14.73 3.12
C HIS A 24 6.13 15.24 4.51
N LYS A 25 5.96 16.55 4.79
CA LYS A 25 6.27 17.19 6.08
C LYS A 25 7.65 16.81 6.64
N GLY A 26 8.67 16.79 5.79
CA GLY A 26 10.06 16.57 6.12
C GLY A 26 10.48 15.11 6.01
N ALA A 27 9.54 14.20 5.73
CA ALA A 27 9.86 12.79 5.47
C ALA A 27 10.44 12.62 4.07
N LYS A 28 11.64 12.05 4.00
CA LYS A 28 12.29 11.69 2.74
C LYS A 28 11.65 10.41 2.22
N ALA A 29 10.95 10.46 1.10
CA ALA A 29 10.20 9.34 0.54
C ALA A 29 11.02 8.03 0.41
N TRP A 30 12.30 8.11 0.04
CA TRP A 30 13.18 6.94 -0.13
C TRP A 30 13.70 6.33 1.19
N ARG A 31 13.54 7.02 2.32
CA ARG A 31 14.09 6.62 3.63
C ARG A 31 13.01 6.40 4.68
N ASP A 32 12.05 7.32 4.72
CA ASP A 32 11.12 7.48 5.82
C ASP A 32 9.73 6.87 5.50
N ILE A 33 9.45 6.54 4.24
CA ILE A 33 8.16 5.98 3.78
C ILE A 33 8.38 4.53 3.34
N TRP A 34 7.63 3.61 3.95
CA TRP A 34 7.66 2.18 3.63
C TRP A 34 6.27 1.71 3.18
N SER A 35 6.21 0.96 2.08
CA SER A 35 4.97 0.41 1.55
C SER A 35 4.80 -1.05 1.93
N ALA A 36 3.62 -1.42 2.43
CA ALA A 36 3.25 -2.80 2.69
C ALA A 36 1.77 -3.04 2.36
N GLY A 37 1.45 -4.22 1.83
CA GLY A 37 0.08 -4.63 1.58
C GLY A 37 -0.66 -5.00 2.87
N GLN A 38 -2.00 -5.09 2.80
CA GLN A 38 -2.86 -5.43 3.95
C GLN A 38 -2.49 -6.75 4.65
N GLY A 39 -1.82 -7.67 3.95
CA GLY A 39 -1.37 -8.95 4.50
C GLY A 39 -0.12 -8.88 5.39
N VAL A 40 0.56 -7.73 5.51
CA VAL A 40 1.84 -7.63 6.24
C VAL A 40 1.73 -8.05 7.71
N GLY A 41 0.58 -7.80 8.35
CA GLY A 41 0.34 -8.20 9.75
C GLY A 41 0.29 -9.71 9.98
N ALA A 42 0.15 -10.52 8.91
CA ALA A 42 0.20 -11.98 9.02
C ALA A 42 1.65 -12.53 9.08
N ILE A 43 2.66 -11.72 8.77
CA ILE A 43 4.06 -12.16 8.74
C ILE A 43 4.63 -12.15 10.17
N ARG A 44 4.94 -13.35 10.69
CA ARG A 44 5.46 -13.53 12.06
C ARG A 44 6.95 -13.79 12.15
N THR A 45 7.58 -14.18 11.05
CA THR A 45 8.99 -14.57 11.00
C THR A 45 9.58 -14.27 9.64
N VAL A 46 10.85 -13.84 9.60
CA VAL A 46 11.62 -13.74 8.36
C VAL A 46 12.07 -15.14 7.94
N ARG A 47 11.86 -15.51 6.68
CA ARG A 47 12.16 -16.84 6.15
C ARG A 47 12.82 -16.75 4.78
N PRO A 48 13.61 -17.77 4.37
CA PRO A 48 14.11 -17.85 3.00
C PRO A 48 12.97 -17.86 1.99
N ALA A 49 13.12 -17.16 0.86
CA ALA A 49 12.11 -17.10 -0.19
C ALA A 49 11.68 -18.51 -0.67
N ARG A 50 12.65 -19.44 -0.81
CA ARG A 50 12.40 -20.84 -1.17
C ARG A 50 11.39 -21.52 -0.24
N GLN A 51 11.50 -21.27 1.07
CA GLN A 51 10.60 -21.87 2.04
C GLN A 51 9.17 -21.34 1.86
N VAL A 52 9.02 -20.02 1.68
CA VAL A 52 7.71 -19.39 1.46
C VAL A 52 7.04 -19.95 0.20
N VAL A 53 7.78 -20.08 -0.89
CA VAL A 53 7.27 -20.63 -2.16
C VAL A 53 6.84 -22.09 -1.99
N ASN A 54 7.65 -22.91 -1.32
CA ASN A 54 7.31 -24.30 -1.06
C ASN A 54 6.01 -24.43 -0.24
N ASP A 55 5.88 -23.67 0.86
CA ASP A 55 4.68 -23.70 1.70
C ASP A 55 3.41 -23.34 0.93
N LEU A 56 3.50 -22.39 -0.01
CA LEU A 56 2.39 -21.97 -0.87
C LEU A 56 1.97 -23.07 -1.84
N ILE A 57 2.94 -23.75 -2.47
CA ILE A 57 2.69 -24.88 -3.37
C ILE A 57 2.00 -26.02 -2.62
N ASP A 58 2.52 -26.37 -1.43
CA ASP A 58 1.97 -27.44 -0.61
C ASP A 58 0.54 -27.14 -0.17
N SER A 59 0.28 -25.89 0.26
CA SER A 59 -1.05 -25.43 0.63
C SER A 59 -2.04 -25.52 -0.54
N LEU A 60 -1.64 -25.06 -1.73
CA LEU A 60 -2.47 -25.12 -2.94
C LEU A 60 -2.81 -26.57 -3.31
N ASN A 61 -1.83 -27.48 -3.26
CA ASN A 61 -2.03 -28.89 -3.54
C ASN A 61 -3.00 -29.52 -2.54
N ALA A 62 -2.84 -29.26 -1.24
CA ALA A 62 -3.77 -29.72 -0.21
C ALA A 62 -5.20 -29.19 -0.43
N HIS A 63 -5.34 -27.92 -0.81
CA HIS A 63 -6.65 -27.35 -1.15
C HIS A 63 -7.27 -28.00 -2.40
N ARG A 64 -6.47 -28.27 -3.44
CA ARG A 64 -6.94 -28.96 -4.66
C ARG A 64 -7.42 -30.38 -4.35
N MET A 65 -6.67 -31.13 -3.53
CA MET A 65 -7.05 -32.48 -3.10
C MET A 65 -8.37 -32.47 -2.32
N ARG A 66 -8.54 -31.54 -1.37
CA ARG A 66 -9.78 -31.40 -0.61
C ARG A 66 -11.00 -31.11 -1.49
N ARG A 67 -10.86 -30.24 -2.49
CA ARG A 67 -11.97 -29.93 -3.41
C ARG A 67 -12.32 -31.08 -4.35
N ALA A 68 -11.37 -31.96 -4.67
CA ALA A 68 -11.62 -33.12 -5.53
C ALA A 68 -12.26 -34.30 -4.78
N ALA A 69 -12.15 -34.32 -3.45
CA ALA A 69 -12.72 -35.33 -2.57
C ALA A 69 -14.12 -34.96 -2.03
N ALA A 70 -14.62 -33.77 -2.37
CA ALA A 70 -15.96 -33.28 -2.03
C ALA A 70 -16.85 -33.30 -3.29
#